data_AF-A0A1F7RME2-F1
#
_entry.id   AF-A0A1F7RME2-F1
#
_cell.length_a   1.000
_cell.length_b   1.000
_cell.length_c   1.000
_cell.angle_alpha   90.00
_cell.angle_beta   90.00
_cell.angle_gamma   90.00
#
_symmetry.space_group_name_H-M   'P 1'
#
loop_
_entity.id
_entity.type
_entity.pdbx_description
1 polymer ?
#
loop_
_entity_poly.entity_id
_entity_poly.type
_entity_poly.pdbx_seq_one_letter_code
_entity_poly.pdbx_strand_id
1 'polypeptide(L)'
;MKKKVGTILDEDLLFRAKKTALVKRKSLSQILEDALKAYLNTTEKAIGEKRGSVAQGTQGAMKISRHMLKAVMEEEGVYES
;
A
#
# COMPACT_ATOMS: atom_id res chain seq x y z
N MET A 1 10.84 -17.92 -10.08
CA MET A 1 12.32 -18.00 -10.15
C MET A 1 12.92 -17.04 -9.13
N LYS A 2 13.98 -17.42 -8.39
CA LYS A 2 14.62 -16.52 -7.40
C LYS A 2 15.83 -15.81 -8.03
N LYS A 3 16.07 -14.57 -7.64
CA LYS A 3 17.24 -13.76 -8.05
C LYS A 3 18.11 -13.48 -6.83
N LYS A 4 19.44 -13.57 -6.98
CA LYS A 4 20.39 -13.21 -5.93
C LYS A 4 20.59 -11.69 -5.95
N VAL A 5 20.51 -11.07 -4.78
CA VAL A 5 20.77 -9.65 -4.60
C VAL A 5 21.88 -9.52 -3.56
N GLY A 6 22.96 -8.82 -3.90
CA GLY A 6 23.97 -8.39 -2.93
C GLY A 6 23.53 -7.07 -2.31
N THR A 7 23.64 -6.95 -1.00
CA THR A 7 23.30 -5.71 -0.28
C THR A 7 24.22 -5.54 0.93
N ILE A 8 24.32 -4.31 1.43
CA ILE A 8 25.07 -3.98 2.64
C ILE A 8 24.10 -4.05 3.82
N LEU A 9 24.53 -4.75 4.87
CA LEU A 9 23.78 -4.88 6.12
C LEU A 9 24.70 -4.54 7.28
N ASP A 10 24.13 -3.88 8.27
CA ASP A 10 24.75 -3.72 9.57
C ASP A 10 25.09 -5.09 10.19
N GLU A 11 26.25 -5.18 10.84
CA GLU A 11 26.79 -6.45 11.36
C GLU A 11 25.94 -7.01 12.50
N ASP A 12 25.49 -6.15 13.42
CA ASP A 12 24.62 -6.55 14.52
C ASP A 12 23.27 -7.05 14.00
N LEU A 13 22.73 -6.37 12.98
CA LEU A 13 21.50 -6.79 12.31
C LEU A 13 21.67 -8.16 11.64
N LEU A 14 22.78 -8.37 10.93
CA LEU A 14 23.09 -9.66 10.29
C LEU A 14 23.22 -10.77 11.33
N PHE A 15 23.89 -10.50 12.45
CA PHE A 15 24.03 -11.46 13.55
C PHE A 15 22.67 -11.87 14.14
N ARG A 16 21.81 -10.88 14.43
CA ARG A 16 20.44 -11.14 14.92
C ARG A 16 19.60 -11.93 13.92
N ALA A 17 19.73 -11.64 12.63
CA ALA A 17 19.04 -12.38 11.58
C ALA A 17 19.50 -13.85 11.52
N LYS A 18 20.82 -14.11 11.62
CA LYS A 18 21.37 -15.49 11.69
C LYS A 18 20.88 -16.24 12.92
N LYS A 19 20.87 -15.61 14.10
CA LYS A 19 20.32 -16.22 15.33
C LYS A 19 18.86 -16.59 15.14
N THR A 20 18.07 -15.71 14.53
CA THR A 20 16.65 -15.96 14.25
C THR A 20 16.46 -17.11 13.26
N ALA A 21 17.30 -17.19 12.23
CA ALA A 21 17.29 -18.29 11.27
C ALA A 21 17.52 -19.64 11.96
N LEU A 22 18.50 -19.70 12.87
CA LEU A 22 18.80 -20.89 13.67
C LEU A 22 17.60 -21.31 14.54
N VAL A 23 17.04 -20.37 15.32
CA VAL A 23 15.90 -20.64 16.21
C VAL A 23 14.69 -21.13 15.43
N LYS A 24 14.40 -20.52 14.27
CA LYS A 24 13.25 -20.88 13.42
C LYS A 24 13.52 -22.09 12.51
N ARG A 25 14.72 -22.69 12.56
CA ARG A 25 15.17 -23.76 11.64
C ARG A 25 14.94 -23.41 10.15
N LYS A 26 15.18 -22.15 9.80
CA LYS A 26 15.03 -21.63 8.44
C LYS A 26 16.40 -21.18 7.91
N SER A 27 16.53 -21.11 6.59
CA SER A 27 17.70 -20.46 5.98
C SER A 27 17.67 -18.94 6.20
N LEU A 28 18.84 -18.29 6.25
CA LEU A 28 18.92 -16.83 6.33
C LEU A 28 18.19 -16.15 5.15
N SER A 29 18.27 -16.74 3.95
CA SER A 29 17.57 -16.22 2.77
C SER A 29 16.05 -16.21 2.96
N GLN A 30 15.47 -17.25 3.58
CA GLN A 30 14.04 -17.26 3.88
C GLN A 30 13.66 -16.21 4.92
N ILE A 31 14.50 -15.98 5.94
CA ILE A 31 14.25 -14.92 6.93
C ILE A 31 14.22 -13.55 6.26
N LEU A 32 15.17 -13.27 5.36
CA LEU A 32 15.21 -12.00 4.62
C LEU A 32 14.01 -11.87 3.68
N GLU A 33 13.64 -12.94 2.97
CA GLU A 33 12.48 -12.95 2.09
C GLU A 33 11.16 -12.72 2.86
N ASP A 34 10.98 -13.38 4.01
CA ASP A 34 9.81 -13.22 4.87
C ASP A 34 9.71 -11.79 5.42
N ALA A 35 10.85 -11.21 5.84
CA ALA A 35 10.90 -9.84 6.34
C ALA A 35 10.56 -8.80 5.25
N LEU A 36 11.10 -8.97 4.04
CA LEU A 36 10.78 -8.10 2.90
C LEU A 36 9.30 -8.20 2.51
N LYS A 37 8.73 -9.40 2.47
CA LYS A 37 7.30 -9.60 2.22
C LYS A 37 6.46 -8.89 3.26
N ALA A 38 6.80 -9.04 4.54
CA ALA A 38 6.07 -8.37 5.61
C ALA A 38 6.11 -6.85 5.46
N TYR A 39 7.29 -6.28 5.22
CA TYR A 39 7.48 -4.84 5.03
C TYR A 39 6.69 -4.28 3.84
N LEU A 40 6.76 -4.95 2.69
CA LEU A 40 6.02 -4.55 1.49
C LEU A 40 4.51 -4.64 1.74
N ASN A 41 4.01 -5.72 2.32
CA ASN A 41 2.59 -5.88 2.62
C ASN A 41 2.07 -4.77 3.56
N THR A 42 2.83 -4.39 4.59
CA THR A 42 2.44 -3.26 5.46
C THR A 42 2.46 -1.93 4.73
N THR A 43 3.44 -1.72 3.84
CA THR A 43 3.57 -0.48 3.07
C THR A 43 2.45 -0.35 2.03
N GLU A 44 2.14 -1.43 1.32
CA GLU A 44 1.05 -1.48 0.34
C GLU A 44 -0.31 -1.25 0.99
N LYS A 45 -0.55 -1.82 2.17
CA LYS A 45 -1.76 -1.53 2.95
C LYS A 45 -1.86 -0.05 3.32
N ALA A 46 -0.78 0.54 3.81
CA ALA A 46 -0.76 1.96 4.16
C ALA A 46 -0.99 2.88 2.93
N ILE A 47 -0.49 2.50 1.76
CA ILE A 47 -0.71 3.24 0.50
C ILE A 47 -2.14 3.01 -0.03
N GLY A 48 -2.64 1.77 0.06
CA GLY A 48 -3.97 1.37 -0.37
C GLY A 48 -5.06 2.04 0.47
N GLU A 49 -4.88 2.14 1.78
CA GLU A 49 -5.76 2.90 2.68
C GLU A 49 -5.80 4.39 2.31
N LYS A 50 -4.66 4.98 1.95
CA LYS A 50 -4.60 6.39 1.48
C LYS A 50 -5.29 6.60 0.13
N ARG A 51 -5.22 5.63 -0.79
CA ARG A 51 -5.89 5.70 -2.11
C ARG A 51 -7.38 5.38 -2.04
N GLY A 52 -7.79 4.46 -1.17
CA GLY A 52 -9.20 4.11 -0.92
C GLY A 52 -9.94 5.14 -0.06
N SER A 53 -9.23 5.89 0.80
CA SER A 53 -9.82 6.85 1.73
C SER A 53 -10.57 8.00 1.07
N VAL A 54 -10.14 8.48 -0.10
CA VAL A 54 -10.84 9.60 -0.76
C VAL A 54 -12.16 9.12 -1.36
N ALA A 55 -12.20 7.96 -2.02
CA ALA A 55 -13.42 7.44 -2.64
C ALA A 55 -14.39 6.78 -1.64
N GLN A 56 -13.86 6.01 -0.67
CA GLN A 56 -14.68 5.39 0.38
C GLN A 56 -15.10 6.36 1.48
N GLY A 57 -14.24 7.32 1.83
CA GLY A 57 -14.54 8.34 2.85
C GLY A 57 -15.54 9.40 2.37
N THR A 58 -15.70 9.56 1.06
CA THR A 58 -16.69 10.48 0.50
C THR A 58 -18.04 9.83 0.22
N GLN A 59 -18.18 8.49 0.20
CA GLN A 59 -19.43 7.80 -0.19
C GLN A 59 -20.13 8.45 -1.42
N GLY A 60 -19.37 8.88 -2.43
CA GLY A 60 -19.94 9.56 -3.61
C GLY A 60 -20.32 11.04 -3.41
N ALA A 61 -20.01 11.66 -2.27
CA ALA A 61 -20.18 13.09 -2.06
C ALA A 61 -19.09 13.87 -2.79
N MET A 62 -19.41 14.30 -4.02
CA MET A 62 -18.63 15.30 -4.73
C MET A 62 -18.87 16.66 -4.08
N LYS A 63 -17.80 17.31 -3.57
CA LYS A 63 -17.89 18.63 -2.95
C LYS A 63 -18.06 19.70 -4.04
N ILE A 64 -19.27 19.83 -4.56
CA ILE A 64 -19.66 20.82 -5.57
C ILE A 64 -20.42 21.97 -4.91
N SER A 65 -20.18 23.21 -5.36
CA SER A 65 -20.95 24.36 -4.89
C SER A 65 -22.35 24.34 -5.52
N ARG A 66 -23.35 24.91 -4.83
CA ARG A 66 -24.74 24.95 -5.32
C ARG A 66 -24.87 25.57 -6.71
N HIS A 67 -24.08 26.59 -7.00
CA HIS A 67 -24.03 27.25 -8.31
C HIS A 67 -23.51 26.30 -9.39
N MET A 68 -22.43 25.56 -9.11
CA MET A 68 -21.86 24.59 -10.05
C MET A 68 -22.80 23.42 -10.31
N LEU A 69 -23.48 22.91 -9.28
CA LEU A 69 -24.49 21.85 -9.46
C LEU A 69 -25.64 22.33 -10.35
N LYS A 70 -26.12 23.56 -10.13
CA LYS A 70 -27.20 24.14 -10.94
C LYS A 70 -26.80 24.26 -12.42
N ALA A 71 -25.59 24.73 -12.69
CA ALA A 71 -25.07 24.83 -14.06
C ALA A 71 -25.05 23.46 -14.76
N VAL A 72 -24.56 22.42 -14.08
CA VAL A 72 -24.52 21.04 -14.63
C VAL A 72 -25.92 20.49 -14.88
N MET A 73 -26.90 20.78 -14.02
CA MET A 73 -28.29 20.34 -14.20
C MET A 73 -29.02 21.07 -15.34
N GLU A 74 -28.56 22.26 -15.72
CA GLU A 74 -29.14 23.07 -16.80
C GLU A 74 -28.46 22.79 -18.17
N GLU A 75 -27.46 21.89 -18.22
CA GLU A 75 -26.85 21.44 -19.48
C GLU A 75 -27.85 20.59 -20.29
N GLU A 76 -27.95 20.89 -21.60
CA GLU A 76 -28.81 20.14 -22.55
C GLU A 76 -28.44 18.65 -22.54
N GLY A 77 -29.43 17.79 -22.27
CA GLY A 77 -29.28 16.33 -22.21
C GLY A 77 -28.99 15.75 -20.82
N VAL A 78 -28.81 16.57 -19.77
CA VAL A 78 -28.63 16.08 -18.39
C VAL A 78 -29.96 15.90 -17.65
N TYR A 79 -30.94 16.75 -17.96
CA TYR A 79 -32.29 16.69 -17.39
C TYR A 79 -33.33 16.85 -18.50
N GLU A 80 -33.66 15.76 -19.20
CA GLU A 80 -34.82 15.72 -20.09
C GLU A 80 -36.05 15.35 -19.25
N SER A 81 -37.06 16.23 -19.24
CA SER A 81 -38.36 16.00 -18.55
C SER A 81 -39.36 15.30 -19.47
#